data_AF-A0A1A8FFU5-F1
#
_entry.id   AF-A0A1A8FFU5-F1
#
_cell.length_a   1.000
_cell.length_b   1.000
_cell.length_c   1.000
_cell.angle_alpha   90.00
_cell.angle_beta   90.00
_cell.angle_gamma   90.00
#
_symmetry.space_group_name_H-M   'P 1'
#
loop_
_entity.id
_entity.type
_entity.pdbx_description
1 polymer ?
#
loop_
_entity_poly.entity_id
_entity_poly.type
_entity_poly.pdbx_seq_one_letter_code
_entity_poly.pdbx_strand_id
1 'polypeptide(L)'
;FFKYMTDFPLADLLIIMGTSLEVEPFASLAGAVRSSVPRLLINRDLVGPFAWSRRPHDVVQLGDVVSGVQALVDALGWSQELNALMARHQNAAAKREE
;
A
#
# COMPACT_ATOMS: atom_id res chain seq x y z
N PHE A 1 -3.26 8.28 10.97
CA PHE A 1 -2.85 7.78 12.30
C PHE A 1 -3.98 7.89 13.32
N PHE A 2 -4.47 9.08 13.68
CA PHE A 2 -5.37 9.27 14.83
C PHE A 2 -6.68 8.46 14.91
N LYS A 3 -7.17 7.89 13.81
CA LYS A 3 -8.38 7.04 13.79
C LYS A 3 -8.09 5.53 13.72
N TYR A 4 -6.83 5.11 13.91
CA TYR A 4 -6.46 3.72 13.71
C TYR A 4 -7.22 2.74 14.62
N MET A 5 -7.58 3.16 15.84
CA MET A 5 -8.35 2.33 16.78
C MET A 5 -9.79 2.05 16.30
N THR A 6 -10.32 2.86 15.37
CA THR A 6 -11.62 2.58 14.72
C THR A 6 -11.43 1.90 13.36
N ASP A 7 -10.45 2.32 12.58
CA ASP A 7 -10.30 1.90 11.18
C ASP A 7 -9.73 0.47 11.08
N PHE A 8 -8.70 0.14 11.87
CA PHE A 8 -7.96 -1.13 11.76
C PHE A 8 -8.78 -2.35 12.23
N PRO A 9 -9.62 -2.23 13.28
CA PRO A 9 -10.56 -3.29 13.61
C PRO A 9 -11.67 -3.50 12.58
N LEU A 10 -11.85 -2.61 11.60
CA LEU A 10 -12.83 -2.77 10.53
C LEU A 10 -12.20 -3.21 9.21
N ALA A 11 -10.91 -2.97 9.01
CA ALA A 11 -10.18 -3.38 7.83
C ALA A 11 -10.27 -4.89 7.57
N ASP A 12 -10.44 -5.23 6.30
CA ASP A 12 -10.43 -6.57 5.72
C ASP A 12 -9.19 -6.84 4.85
N LEU A 13 -8.46 -5.77 4.47
CA LEU A 13 -7.17 -5.81 3.78
C LEU A 13 -6.31 -4.62 4.24
N LEU A 14 -4.99 -4.85 4.39
CA LEU A 14 -4.03 -3.78 4.62
C LEU A 14 -2.99 -3.74 3.49
N ILE A 15 -2.91 -2.63 2.76
CA ILE A 15 -1.85 -2.39 1.76
C ILE A 15 -0.84 -1.41 2.36
N ILE A 16 0.43 -1.82 2.39
CA ILE A 16 1.56 -1.03 2.86
C ILE A 16 2.51 -0.86 1.68
N MET A 17 2.87 0.38 1.37
CA MET A 17 3.67 0.67 0.19
C MET A 17 4.63 1.83 0.43
N GLY A 18 5.86 1.70 -0.07
CA GLY A 18 6.87 2.77 -0.07
C GLY A 18 7.28 3.29 1.31
N THR A 19 7.48 2.39 2.28
CA THR A 19 7.89 2.77 3.65
C THR A 19 8.89 1.78 4.23
N SER A 20 9.82 2.23 5.07
CA SER A 20 10.76 1.37 5.80
C SER A 20 10.15 0.75 7.06
N LEU A 21 9.00 1.25 7.53
CA LEU A 21 8.39 0.86 8.82
C LEU A 21 9.37 0.98 10.01
N GLU A 22 10.18 2.02 10.05
CA GLU A 22 11.15 2.27 11.14
C GLU A 22 10.68 3.32 12.15
N VAL A 23 9.75 4.19 11.76
CA VAL A 23 9.33 5.33 12.57
C VAL A 23 8.02 5.05 13.28
N GLU A 24 8.06 5.11 14.62
CA GLU A 24 6.87 5.03 15.46
C GLU A 24 6.15 6.38 15.55
N PRO A 25 4.82 6.39 15.75
CA PRO A 25 3.95 5.22 15.99
C PRO A 25 3.44 4.52 14.71
N PHE A 26 3.96 4.87 13.53
CA PHE A 26 3.43 4.38 12.26
C PHE A 26 3.83 2.93 11.96
N ALA A 27 5.07 2.55 12.30
CA ALA A 27 5.57 1.18 12.12
C ALA A 27 4.66 0.14 12.81
N SER A 28 4.22 0.44 14.03
CA SER A 28 3.30 -0.41 14.78
C SER A 28 1.93 -0.61 14.12
N LEU A 29 1.48 0.31 13.24
CA LEU A 29 0.20 0.14 12.54
C LEU A 29 0.18 -1.10 11.66
N ALA A 30 1.32 -1.53 11.11
CA ALA A 30 1.37 -2.76 10.33
C ALA A 30 0.86 -3.98 11.13
N GLY A 31 1.03 -3.98 12.45
CA GLY A 31 0.56 -5.02 13.36
C GLY A 31 -0.88 -4.86 13.86
N ALA A 32 -1.51 -3.70 13.65
CA ALA A 32 -2.77 -3.33 14.30
C ALA A 32 -4.03 -3.96 13.69
N VAL A 33 -3.93 -4.54 12.48
CA VAL A 33 -5.04 -5.33 11.89
C VAL A 33 -5.10 -6.73 12.50
N ARG A 34 -6.29 -7.33 12.49
CA ARG A 34 -6.54 -8.72 12.96
C ARG A 34 -5.59 -9.71 12.26
N SER A 35 -5.27 -10.82 12.94
CA SER A 35 -4.34 -11.84 12.43
C SER A 35 -4.84 -12.52 11.14
N SER A 36 -6.14 -12.60 10.94
CA SER A 36 -6.78 -13.16 9.74
C SER A 36 -6.80 -12.20 8.55
N VAL A 37 -6.52 -10.91 8.76
CA VAL A 37 -6.56 -9.91 7.69
C VAL A 37 -5.28 -10.04 6.85
N PRO A 38 -5.39 -10.26 5.53
CA PRO A 38 -4.24 -10.24 4.64
C PRO A 38 -3.55 -8.88 4.65
N ARG A 39 -2.22 -8.90 4.57
CA ARG A 39 -1.42 -7.69 4.45
C ARG A 39 -0.55 -7.79 3.21
N LEU A 40 -0.61 -6.77 2.35
CA LEU A 40 0.23 -6.67 1.16
C LEU A 40 1.31 -5.61 1.37
N LEU A 41 2.57 -6.01 1.25
CA LEU A 41 3.72 -5.09 1.21
C LEU A 41 4.18 -4.90 -0.23
N ILE A 42 4.12 -3.67 -0.75
CA ILE A 42 4.75 -3.28 -2.02
C ILE A 42 5.93 -2.36 -1.71
N ASN A 43 7.14 -2.90 -1.71
CA ASN A 43 8.32 -2.13 -1.30
C ASN A 43 9.60 -2.64 -1.96
N ARG A 44 10.65 -1.81 -1.97
CA ARG A 44 11.96 -2.24 -2.49
C ARG A 44 12.56 -3.37 -1.67
N ASP A 45 12.46 -3.24 -0.36
CA ASP A 45 13.05 -4.16 0.61
C ASP A 45 11.97 -4.80 1.48
N LEU A 46 12.27 -6.00 1.99
CA LEU A 46 11.46 -6.67 2.99
C LEU A 46 11.67 -5.97 4.35
N VAL A 47 10.61 -5.39 4.92
CA VAL A 47 10.72 -4.49 6.08
C VAL A 47 9.74 -4.79 7.20
N GLY A 48 10.07 -4.32 8.40
CA GLY A 48 9.18 -4.39 9.56
C GLY A 48 8.69 -5.82 9.87
N PRO A 49 7.46 -5.98 10.37
CA PRO A 49 6.91 -7.29 10.71
C PRO A 49 6.92 -8.30 9.55
N PHE A 50 7.01 -7.88 8.29
CA PHE A 50 7.12 -8.81 7.16
C PHE A 50 8.46 -9.55 7.11
N ALA A 51 9.50 -8.98 7.70
CA ALA A 51 10.83 -9.59 7.79
C ALA A 51 10.97 -10.51 9.01
N TRP A 52 10.47 -10.10 10.19
CA TRP A 52 10.75 -10.79 11.46
C TRP A 52 9.52 -11.43 12.13
N SER A 53 8.30 -11.16 11.67
CA SER A 53 7.05 -11.74 12.22
C SER A 53 6.00 -11.91 11.13
N ARG A 54 6.36 -12.63 10.07
CA ARG A 54 5.50 -12.81 8.89
C ARG A 54 4.28 -13.66 9.24
N ARG A 55 3.09 -13.17 8.90
CA ARG A 55 1.81 -13.88 9.05
C ARG A 55 1.56 -14.79 7.84
N PRO A 56 0.74 -15.85 7.98
CA PRO A 56 0.41 -16.75 6.87
C PRO A 56 -0.23 -16.06 5.67
N HIS A 57 -0.94 -14.95 5.89
CA HIS A 57 -1.65 -14.19 4.86
C HIS A 57 -0.90 -12.93 4.40
N ASP A 58 0.37 -12.81 4.77
CA ASP A 58 1.20 -11.72 4.25
C ASP A 58 1.65 -12.03 2.82
N VAL A 59 1.45 -11.06 1.93
CA VAL A 59 1.94 -11.07 0.56
C VAL A 59 2.96 -9.95 0.40
N VAL A 60 4.07 -10.24 -0.28
CA VAL A 60 5.15 -9.28 -0.50
C VAL A 60 5.46 -9.19 -1.98
N GLN A 61 5.33 -7.98 -2.53
CA GLN A 61 5.73 -7.60 -3.87
C GLN A 61 6.98 -6.72 -3.77
N LEU A 62 8.14 -7.31 -4.01
CA LEU A 62 9.41 -6.57 -3.96
C LEU A 62 9.70 -5.85 -5.28
N GLY A 63 10.35 -4.70 -5.18
CA GLY A 63 10.86 -3.93 -6.32
C GLY A 63 10.39 -2.48 -6.32
N ASP A 64 10.36 -1.89 -7.51
CA ASP A 64 9.88 -0.53 -7.69
C ASP A 64 8.37 -0.42 -7.40
N VAL A 65 7.98 0.63 -6.67
CA VAL A 65 6.60 0.81 -6.20
C VAL A 65 5.63 1.06 -7.35
N VAL A 66 6.05 1.76 -8.41
CA VAL A 66 5.20 2.02 -9.58
C VAL A 66 4.92 0.70 -10.30
N SER A 67 5.95 -0.10 -10.51
CA SER A 67 5.82 -1.43 -11.12
C SER A 67 4.94 -2.36 -10.29
N GLY A 68 5.09 -2.35 -8.96
CA GLY A 68 4.26 -3.15 -8.05
C GLY A 68 2.79 -2.72 -8.02
N VAL A 69 2.52 -1.41 -8.03
CA VAL A 69 1.15 -0.89 -8.15
C VAL A 69 0.55 -1.23 -9.51
N GLN A 70 1.32 -1.15 -10.61
CA GLN A 70 0.85 -1.55 -11.93
C GLN A 70 0.45 -3.04 -11.96
N ALA A 71 1.26 -3.92 -11.37
CA ALA A 71 0.92 -5.34 -11.27
C ALA A 71 -0.38 -5.59 -10.49
N LEU A 72 -0.61 -4.86 -9.40
CA LEU A 72 -1.87 -4.93 -8.64
C LEU A 72 -3.06 -4.46 -9.49
N VAL A 73 -2.89 -3.34 -10.19
CA VAL A 73 -3.93 -2.74 -11.05
C VAL A 73 -4.28 -3.66 -12.22
N ASP A 74 -3.28 -4.29 -12.84
CA ASP A 74 -3.47 -5.24 -13.92
C ASP A 74 -4.23 -6.48 -13.42
N ALA A 75 -3.88 -7.00 -12.24
CA ALA A 75 -4.59 -8.12 -11.62
C ALA A 75 -6.06 -7.80 -11.28
N LEU A 76 -6.37 -6.54 -10.99
CA LEU A 76 -7.73 -6.06 -10.73
C LEU A 76 -8.50 -5.68 -12.01
N GLY A 77 -7.83 -5.63 -13.17
CA GLY A 77 -8.42 -5.16 -14.43
C GLY A 77 -8.68 -3.66 -14.47
N TRP A 78 -7.95 -2.86 -13.68
CA TRP A 78 -8.17 -1.42 -13.50
C TRP A 78 -7.26 -0.54 -14.36
N SER A 79 -6.43 -1.13 -15.23
CA SER A 79 -5.36 -0.40 -15.94
C SER A 79 -5.88 0.76 -16.77
N GLN A 80 -7.02 0.59 -17.46
CA GLN A 80 -7.63 1.67 -18.24
C GLN A 80 -8.13 2.83 -17.36
N GLU A 81 -8.78 2.50 -16.24
CA GLU A 81 -9.33 3.49 -15.32
C GLU A 81 -8.21 4.30 -14.64
N LEU A 82 -7.15 3.63 -14.17
CA LEU A 82 -6.01 4.30 -13.58
C LEU A 82 -5.29 5.21 -14.59
N ASN A 83 -5.07 4.74 -15.82
CA ASN A 83 -4.43 5.54 -16.87
C ASN A 83 -5.27 6.79 -17.20
N ALA A 84 -6.60 6.64 -17.29
CA ALA A 84 -7.50 7.76 -17.51
C ALA A 84 -7.46 8.77 -16.35
N LEU A 85 -7.41 8.29 -15.11
CA LEU A 85 -7.30 9.14 -13.92
C LEU A 85 -5.97 9.92 -13.92
N MET A 86 -4.85 9.24 -14.17
CA MET A 86 -3.53 9.88 -14.23
C MET A 86 -3.45 10.95 -15.32
N ALA A 87 -3.95 10.66 -16.52
CA ALA A 87 -3.96 11.62 -17.63
C ALA A 87 -4.79 12.87 -17.29
N ARG A 88 -5.96 12.70 -16.65
CA ARG A 88 -6.79 13.83 -16.20
C ARG A 88 -6.03 14.74 -15.22
N HIS A 89 -5.29 14.16 -14.27
CA HIS A 89 -4.53 14.94 -13.29
C HIS A 89 -3.29 15.61 -13.87
N GLN A 90 -2.57 14.96 -14.79
CA GLN A 90 -1.43 15.57 -15.50
C GLN A 90 -1.87 16.78 -16.33
N ASN A 91 -2.98 16.66 -17.05
CA ASN A 91 -3.56 17.76 -17.83
C ASN A 91 -4.03 18.92 -16.94
N ALA A 92 -4.55 18.61 -15.75
CA ALA A 92 -4.96 19.63 -14.78
C ALA A 92 -3.78 20.35 -14.13
N ALA A 93 -2.65 19.65 -13.92
CA ALA A 93 -1.41 20.25 -13.42
C ALA A 93 -0.79 21.19 -14.46
N ALA A 94 -0.67 20.77 -15.73
CA ALA A 94 -0.14 21.59 -16.80
C ALA A 94 -0.92 22.91 -17.00
N LYS A 95 -2.25 22.85 -16.91
CA LYS A 95 -3.12 24.04 -17.00
C LYS A 95 -3.01 25.02 -15.82
N ARG A 96 -2.41 24.63 -14.70
CA ARG A 96 -2.19 25.51 -13.53
C ARG A 96 -0.84 26.23 -13.61
N GLU A 97 0.05 25.75 -14.46
CA GLU A 97 1.39 26.31 -14.67
C GLU A 97 1.44 27.29 -15.86
N GLU A 98 0.34 27.38 -16.64
CA GLU A 98 0.05 28.40 -17.65
C GLU A 98 -0.73 29.59 -17.05
#